data_AF-A0A0A2X2G6-F1
#
_entry.id   AF-A0A0A2X2G6-F1
#
_cell.length_a   1.000
_cell.length_b   1.000
_cell.length_c   1.000
_cell.angle_alpha   90.00
_cell.angle_beta   90.00
_cell.angle_gamma   90.00
#
_symmetry.space_group_name_H-M   'P 1'
#
loop_
_entity.id
_entity.type
_entity.pdbx_description
1 polymer ?
#
loop_
_entity_poly.entity_id
_entity_poly.type
_entity_poly.pdbx_seq_one_letter_code
_entity_poly.pdbx_strand_id
1 'polypeptide(L)'
;MLPVDPEKYKTADDVSVELSARRTGMSFQRTRMSADRTLMSVIRTSLSLISFGFTIYQVFTHWLEQPGARLAREAPRNFGIALVMVGTLLLLAGIAYHVRYMTQLRQERTQMIRDGLIHGQSEYPISLTLICAVVLLLIGLLAIASMVFDVQPFG
;
A
#
# COMPACT_ATOMS: atom_id res chain seq x y z
N MET A 1 6.18 -16.92 -62.86
CA MET A 1 6.16 -15.94 -61.75
C MET A 1 5.27 -16.53 -60.67
N LEU A 2 5.86 -17.17 -59.65
CA LEU A 2 5.06 -17.82 -58.60
C LEU A 2 4.45 -16.75 -57.69
N PRO A 3 3.18 -16.92 -57.25
CA PRO A 3 2.55 -15.98 -56.32
C PRO A 3 3.32 -15.98 -55.00
N VAL A 4 3.80 -14.80 -54.60
CA VAL A 4 4.43 -14.60 -53.30
C VAL A 4 3.30 -14.52 -52.27
N ASP A 5 3.18 -15.58 -51.48
CA ASP A 5 2.20 -15.67 -50.39
C ASP A 5 2.56 -14.63 -49.31
N PRO A 6 1.70 -13.63 -49.04
CA PRO A 6 2.04 -12.52 -48.16
C PRO A 6 2.14 -12.91 -46.67
N GLU A 7 1.73 -14.14 -46.30
CA GLU A 7 1.86 -14.67 -44.93
C GLU A 7 3.25 -15.24 -44.59
N LYS A 8 4.17 -15.32 -45.55
CA LYS A 8 5.47 -16.02 -45.40
C LYS A 8 6.58 -15.20 -44.71
N TYR A 9 6.24 -14.22 -43.88
CA TYR A 9 7.22 -13.40 -43.13
C TYR A 9 6.75 -13.06 -41.71
N LYS A 10 6.46 -14.07 -40.89
CA LYS A 10 6.87 -14.01 -39.49
C LYS A 10 8.12 -14.86 -39.38
N THR A 11 9.29 -14.24 -39.44
CA THR A 11 10.55 -14.96 -39.27
C THR A 11 10.58 -15.61 -37.88
N ALA A 12 11.33 -16.69 -37.70
CA ALA A 12 11.46 -17.33 -36.38
C ALA A 12 11.94 -16.33 -35.30
N ASP A 13 12.69 -15.31 -35.72
CA ASP A 13 13.08 -14.16 -34.90
C ASP A 13 11.87 -13.32 -34.46
N ASP A 14 10.93 -12.98 -35.35
CA ASP A 14 9.72 -12.22 -34.98
C ASP A 14 8.86 -12.96 -33.95
N VAL A 15 8.73 -14.28 -34.10
CA VAL A 15 8.01 -15.13 -33.14
C VAL A 15 8.75 -15.17 -31.81
N SER A 16 10.08 -15.27 -31.82
CA SER A 16 10.89 -15.31 -30.61
C SER A 16 10.88 -13.97 -29.84
N VAL A 17 10.86 -12.85 -30.58
CA VAL A 17 10.70 -11.50 -30.03
C VAL A 17 9.31 -11.31 -29.42
N GLU A 18 8.25 -11.74 -30.11
CA GLU A 18 6.87 -11.67 -29.59
C GLU A 18 6.70 -12.51 -28.31
N LEU A 19 7.21 -13.73 -28.30
CA LEU A 19 7.17 -14.62 -27.13
C LEU A 19 7.96 -14.03 -25.95
N SER A 20 9.13 -13.43 -26.23
CA SER A 20 9.95 -12.76 -25.21
C SER A 20 9.23 -11.55 -24.61
N ALA A 21 8.59 -10.72 -25.45
CA ALA A 21 7.79 -9.59 -24.99
C ALA A 21 6.59 -10.02 -24.13
N ARG A 22 5.87 -11.08 -24.52
CA ARG A 22 4.79 -11.67 -23.71
C ARG A 22 5.29 -12.21 -22.37
N ARG A 23 6.46 -12.87 -22.35
CA ARG A 23 7.06 -13.39 -21.11
C ARG A 23 7.42 -12.27 -20.13
N THR A 24 8.00 -11.20 -20.65
CA THR A 24 8.34 -10.00 -19.87
C THR A 24 7.08 -9.31 -19.32
N GLY A 25 6.03 -9.17 -20.14
CA GLY A 25 4.73 -8.66 -19.68
C GLY A 25 4.14 -9.49 -18.53
N MET A 26 4.20 -10.83 -18.64
CA MET A 26 3.76 -11.73 -17.58
C MET A 26 4.61 -11.64 -16.31
N SER A 27 5.93 -11.44 -16.40
CA SER A 27 6.77 -11.25 -15.21
C SER A 27 6.43 -9.96 -14.48
N PHE A 28 6.19 -8.86 -15.19
CA PHE A 28 5.75 -7.60 -14.57
C PHE A 28 4.42 -7.75 -13.83
N GLN A 29 3.45 -8.47 -14.41
CA GLN A 29 2.16 -8.72 -13.75
C GLN A 29 2.33 -9.52 -12.45
N ARG A 30 3.24 -10.50 -12.42
CA ARG A 30 3.56 -11.26 -11.19
C ARG A 30 4.22 -10.38 -10.13
N THR A 31 5.18 -9.53 -10.51
CA THR A 31 5.84 -8.60 -9.58
C THR A 31 4.82 -7.66 -8.94
N ARG A 32 3.87 -7.13 -9.74
CA ARG A 32 2.78 -6.28 -9.23
C ARG A 32 1.89 -7.01 -8.23
N MET A 33 1.45 -8.22 -8.58
CA MET A 33 0.61 -9.03 -7.70
C MET A 33 1.32 -9.35 -6.37
N SER A 34 2.64 -9.51 -6.40
CA SER A 34 3.44 -9.65 -5.17
C SER A 34 3.41 -8.36 -4.34
N ALA A 35 3.62 -7.20 -4.97
CA ALA A 35 3.58 -5.90 -4.29
C ALA A 35 2.21 -5.61 -3.65
N ASP A 36 1.10 -5.96 -4.32
CA ASP A 36 -0.25 -5.83 -3.77
C ASP A 36 -0.45 -6.70 -2.52
N ARG A 37 0.06 -7.93 -2.51
CA ARG A 37 0.02 -8.81 -1.33
C ARG A 37 0.85 -8.25 -0.17
N THR A 38 2.03 -7.72 -0.46
CA THR A 38 2.87 -7.05 0.55
C THR A 38 2.14 -5.87 1.16
N LEU A 39 1.51 -5.01 0.34
CA LEU A 39 0.74 -3.89 0.84
C LEU A 39 -0.41 -4.34 1.75
N MET A 40 -1.13 -5.40 1.38
CA MET A 40 -2.21 -5.95 2.21
C MET A 40 -1.69 -6.47 3.56
N SER A 41 -0.50 -7.06 3.59
CA SER A 41 0.16 -7.48 4.83
C SER A 41 0.53 -6.27 5.69
N VAL A 42 1.13 -5.23 5.10
CA VAL A 42 1.52 -4.00 5.81
C VAL A 42 0.30 -3.30 6.41
N ILE A 43 -0.79 -3.20 5.66
CA ILE A 43 -2.07 -2.65 6.14
C ILE A 43 -2.53 -3.38 7.41
N ARG A 44 -2.49 -4.72 7.40
CA ARG A 44 -2.92 -5.53 8.55
C ARG A 44 -2.04 -5.27 9.76
N THR A 45 -0.72 -5.28 9.58
CA THR A 45 0.24 -5.01 10.64
C THR A 45 0.00 -3.64 11.25
N SER A 46 -0.08 -2.59 10.43
CA SER A 46 -0.41 -1.23 10.87
C SER A 46 -1.72 -1.15 11.64
N LEU A 47 -2.78 -1.76 11.11
CA LEU A 47 -4.10 -1.75 11.76
C LEU A 47 -4.05 -2.38 13.15
N SER A 48 -3.36 -3.52 13.31
CA SER A 48 -3.20 -4.16 14.61
C SER A 48 -2.44 -3.28 15.61
N LEU A 49 -1.35 -2.62 15.18
CA LEU A 49 -0.60 -1.69 16.03
C LEU A 49 -1.46 -0.47 16.44
N ILE A 50 -2.22 0.11 15.50
CA ILE A 50 -3.10 1.26 15.76
C ILE A 50 -4.22 0.86 16.74
N SER A 51 -4.96 -0.21 16.44
CA SER A 51 -6.07 -0.65 17.29
C SER A 51 -5.60 -1.06 18.68
N PHE A 52 -4.49 -1.80 18.78
CA PHE A 52 -3.95 -2.21 20.08
C PHE A 52 -3.46 -1.02 20.89
N GLY A 53 -2.78 -0.06 20.25
CA GLY A 53 -2.27 1.15 20.91
C GLY A 53 -3.39 2.04 21.42
N PHE A 54 -4.46 2.16 20.63
CA PHE A 54 -5.67 2.89 21.00
C PHE A 54 -6.43 2.25 22.16
N THR A 55 -6.60 0.92 22.14
CA THR A 55 -7.24 0.20 23.25
C THR A 55 -6.44 0.31 24.53
N ILE A 56 -5.12 0.13 24.48
CA ILE A 56 -4.23 0.32 25.64
C ILE A 56 -4.40 1.74 26.19
N TYR A 57 -4.29 2.76 25.33
CA TYR A 57 -4.46 4.15 25.74
C TYR A 57 -5.77 4.36 26.50
N GLN A 58 -6.90 3.90 25.95
CA GLN A 58 -8.21 4.05 26.60
C GLN A 58 -8.31 3.28 27.92
N VAL A 59 -7.92 2.00 27.94
CA VAL A 59 -8.02 1.18 29.14
C VAL A 59 -7.19 1.81 30.26
N PHE A 60 -5.95 2.21 29.99
CA PHE A 60 -5.13 2.82 31.04
C PHE A 60 -5.60 4.21 31.44
N THR A 61 -6.05 5.06 30.52
CA THR A 61 -6.59 6.38 30.90
C THR A 61 -7.82 6.23 31.80
N HIS A 62 -8.76 5.36 31.44
CA HIS A 62 -10.00 5.14 32.21
C HIS A 62 -9.76 4.45 33.56
N TRP A 63 -8.87 3.45 33.61
CA TRP A 63 -8.57 2.75 34.87
C TRP A 63 -7.77 3.60 35.86
N LEU A 64 -6.86 4.44 35.37
CA LEU A 64 -6.04 5.26 36.24
C LEU A 64 -6.72 6.53 36.75
N GLU A 65 -7.92 6.89 36.27
CA GLU A 65 -8.76 7.95 36.86
C GLU A 65 -9.13 7.67 38.33
N GLN A 66 -8.98 6.44 38.80
CA GLN A 66 -9.14 6.09 40.22
C GLN A 66 -8.15 6.86 41.12
N PRO A 67 -8.61 7.43 42.26
CA PRO A 67 -7.77 8.20 43.16
C PRO A 67 -6.69 7.32 43.82
N GLY A 68 -5.42 7.48 43.39
CA GLY A 68 -4.26 6.83 44.00
C GLY A 68 -3.08 6.53 43.07
N ALA A 69 -3.31 6.41 41.75
CA ALA A 69 -2.32 5.87 40.81
C ALA A 69 -1.54 6.91 39.97
N ARG A 70 -1.33 8.14 40.46
CA ARG A 70 -0.78 9.24 39.63
C ARG A 70 0.63 8.98 39.07
N LEU A 71 1.52 8.30 39.81
CA LEU A 71 2.89 8.03 39.33
C LEU A 71 2.98 6.96 38.22
N ALA A 72 1.95 6.14 38.02
CA ALA A 72 1.91 5.11 36.98
C ALA A 72 1.14 5.53 35.71
N ARG A 73 0.64 6.77 35.63
CA ARG A 73 -0.20 7.28 34.51
C ARG A 73 0.56 7.50 33.20
N GLU A 74 1.80 7.96 33.27
CA GLU A 74 2.48 8.42 32.05
C GLU A 74 3.07 7.26 31.23
N ALA A 75 3.60 6.22 31.88
CA ALA A 75 4.25 5.12 31.15
C ALA A 75 3.30 4.36 30.20
N PRO A 76 2.09 3.92 30.61
CA PRO A 76 1.16 3.21 29.72
C PRO A 76 0.54 4.12 28.65
N ARG A 77 0.28 5.39 29.00
CA ARG A 77 -0.26 6.39 28.06
C ARG A 77 0.71 6.64 26.90
N ASN A 78 1.97 6.89 27.24
CA ASN A 78 3.02 7.13 26.24
C ASN A 78 3.27 5.88 25.39
N PHE A 79 3.13 4.69 25.97
CA PHE A 79 3.23 3.43 25.22
C PHE A 79 2.12 3.28 24.18
N GLY A 80 0.85 3.57 24.55
CA GLY A 80 -0.28 3.56 23.62
C GLY A 80 -0.08 4.53 22.46
N ILE A 81 0.30 5.78 22.77
CA ILE A 81 0.60 6.82 21.76
C ILE A 81 1.73 6.37 20.83
N ALA A 82 2.84 5.86 21.38
CA ALA A 82 3.97 5.38 20.60
C ALA A 82 3.56 4.25 19.65
N LEU A 83 2.71 3.33 20.10
CA LEU A 83 2.26 2.21 19.28
C LEU A 83 1.38 2.65 18.10
N VAL A 84 0.46 3.59 18.33
CA VAL A 84 -0.36 4.18 17.26
C VAL A 84 0.50 4.97 16.28
N MET A 85 1.47 5.73 16.77
CA MET A 85 2.43 6.46 15.94
C MET A 85 3.22 5.51 15.04
N VAL A 86 3.77 4.43 15.59
CA VAL A 86 4.51 3.42 14.82
C VAL A 86 3.60 2.75 13.78
N GLY A 87 2.39 2.34 14.16
CA GLY A 87 1.43 1.74 13.22
C GLY A 87 1.05 2.68 12.06
N THR A 88 0.85 3.97 12.36
CA THR A 88 0.52 5.01 11.38
C THR A 88 1.70 5.31 10.45
N LEU A 89 2.93 5.40 10.98
CA LEU A 89 4.15 5.57 10.18
C LEU A 89 4.40 4.37 9.26
N LEU A 90 4.19 3.15 9.75
CA LEU A 90 4.29 1.94 8.94
C LEU A 90 3.26 1.96 7.79
N LEU A 91 2.06 2.46 8.05
CA LEU A 91 1.00 2.59 7.04
C LEU A 91 1.37 3.63 5.99
N LEU A 92 1.86 4.80 6.42
CA LEU A 92 2.38 5.86 5.54
C LEU A 92 3.50 5.33 4.64
N ALA A 93 4.46 4.60 5.20
CA ALA A 93 5.56 4.00 4.45
C ALA A 93 5.04 2.99 3.42
N GLY A 94 4.06 2.15 3.78
CA GLY A 94 3.40 1.22 2.87
C GLY A 94 2.70 1.92 1.70
N ILE A 95 1.94 2.99 1.99
CA ILE A 95 1.29 3.82 0.96
C ILE A 95 2.34 4.47 0.05
N ALA A 96 3.37 5.08 0.63
CA ALA A 96 4.43 5.74 -0.12
C ALA A 96 5.17 4.75 -1.05
N TYR A 97 5.50 3.55 -0.55
CA TYR A 97 6.10 2.50 -1.36
C TYR A 97 5.19 2.09 -2.53
N HIS A 98 3.90 1.90 -2.26
CA HIS A 98 2.94 1.51 -3.30
C HIS A 98 2.75 2.60 -4.36
N VAL A 99 2.67 3.87 -3.95
CA VAL A 99 2.59 5.02 -4.87
C VAL A 99 3.87 5.15 -5.69
N ARG A 100 5.05 5.06 -5.06
CA ARG A 100 6.34 5.13 -5.77
C ARG A 100 6.47 4.00 -6.78
N TYR A 101 6.08 2.79 -6.42
CA TYR A 101 6.04 1.64 -7.31
C TYR A 101 5.13 1.90 -8.51
N MET A 102 3.94 2.46 -8.29
CA MET A 102 3.00 2.81 -9.37
C MET A 102 3.57 3.88 -10.31
N THR A 103 4.24 4.90 -9.76
CA THR A 103 4.88 5.95 -10.56
C THR A 103 6.11 5.46 -11.31
N GLN A 104 6.93 4.58 -10.73
CA GLN A 104 8.04 3.95 -11.42
C GLN A 104 7.54 3.12 -12.60
N LEU A 105 6.48 2.34 -12.39
CA LEU A 105 5.86 1.55 -13.45
C LEU A 105 5.27 2.42 -14.56
N ARG A 106 4.73 3.60 -14.23
CA ARG A 106 4.27 4.58 -15.23
C ARG A 106 5.44 5.21 -16.00
N GLN A 107 6.57 5.48 -15.35
CA GLN A 107 7.77 6.02 -16.02
C GLN A 107 8.39 5.00 -16.98
N GLU A 108 8.52 3.76 -16.55
CA GLU A 108 9.01 2.63 -17.37
C GLU A 108 8.08 2.39 -18.57
N ARG A 109 6.76 2.47 -18.35
CA ARG A 109 5.75 2.40 -19.42
C ARG A 109 5.81 3.59 -20.39
N THR A 110 6.10 4.80 -19.92
CA THR A 110 6.20 6.00 -20.77
C THR A 110 7.44 5.94 -21.66
N GLN A 111 8.51 5.26 -21.22
CA GLN A 111 9.65 4.95 -22.07
C GLN A 111 9.29 3.90 -23.13
N MET A 112 8.61 2.81 -22.76
CA MET A 112 8.18 1.78 -23.73
C MET A 112 7.12 2.25 -24.74
N ILE A 113 6.27 3.23 -24.39
CA ILE A 113 5.32 3.86 -25.32
C ILE A 113 6.06 4.76 -26.33
N ARG A 114 7.13 5.44 -25.91
CA ARG A 114 7.99 6.21 -26.83
C ARG A 114 8.73 5.30 -27.82
N ASP A 115 9.08 4.10 -27.38
CA ASP A 115 9.77 3.10 -28.21
C ASP A 115 8.81 2.27 -29.10
N GLY A 116 7.51 2.60 -29.13
CA GLY A 116 6.54 2.02 -30.07
C GLY A 116 6.12 0.56 -29.80
N LEU A 117 6.50 0.00 -28.65
CA LEU A 117 6.38 -1.44 -28.36
C LEU A 117 5.00 -1.89 -27.84
N ILE A 118 4.06 -0.99 -27.52
CA ILE A 118 2.78 -1.37 -26.88
C ILE A 118 1.58 -0.55 -27.35
N HIS A 119 0.73 -1.13 -28.22
CA HIS A 119 -0.66 -0.72 -28.42
C HIS A 119 -1.54 -1.58 -27.51
N GLY A 120 -1.98 -1.06 -26.37
CA GLY A 120 -2.77 -1.86 -25.43
C GLY A 120 -3.40 -1.01 -24.35
N GLN A 121 -4.69 -0.74 -24.52
CA GLN A 121 -5.57 -0.15 -23.51
C GLN A 121 -5.54 -1.03 -22.24
N SER A 122 -5.13 -0.46 -21.11
CA SER A 122 -5.55 -0.99 -19.82
C SER A 122 -5.91 0.17 -18.92
N GLU A 123 -7.22 0.31 -18.71
CA GLU A 123 -7.81 1.02 -17.59
C GLU A 123 -7.03 0.64 -16.33
N TYR A 124 -6.53 1.62 -15.60
CA TYR A 124 -5.89 1.41 -14.32
C TYR A 124 -7.01 1.38 -13.27
N PRO A 125 -7.55 0.22 -12.86
CA PRO A 125 -8.46 0.21 -11.73
C PRO A 125 -7.69 0.70 -10.51
N ILE A 126 -8.24 1.71 -9.84
CA ILE A 126 -7.78 2.17 -8.54
C ILE A 126 -7.83 0.96 -7.61
N SER A 127 -6.68 0.49 -7.11
CA SER A 127 -6.64 -0.70 -6.27
C SER A 127 -7.43 -0.45 -4.99
N LEU A 128 -8.41 -1.31 -4.68
CA LEU A 128 -9.21 -1.24 -3.45
C LEU A 128 -8.31 -1.18 -2.20
N THR A 129 -7.13 -1.79 -2.25
CA THR A 129 -6.10 -1.74 -1.21
C THR A 129 -5.60 -0.34 -0.93
N LEU A 130 -5.42 0.52 -1.95
CA LEU A 130 -5.03 1.92 -1.77
C LEU A 130 -6.14 2.71 -1.07
N ILE A 131 -7.40 2.52 -1.47
CA ILE A 131 -8.56 3.17 -0.84
C ILE A 131 -8.61 2.79 0.64
N CYS A 132 -8.54 1.49 0.95
CA CYS A 132 -8.49 1.00 2.34
C CYS A 132 -7.32 1.61 3.12
N ALA A 133 -6.12 1.68 2.53
CA ALA A 133 -4.96 2.26 3.20
C ALA A 133 -5.16 3.75 3.52
N VAL A 134 -5.74 4.53 2.59
CA VAL A 134 -6.05 5.95 2.81
C VAL A 134 -7.10 6.12 3.90
N VAL A 135 -8.17 5.33 3.88
CA VAL A 135 -9.20 5.37 4.94
C VAL A 135 -8.60 5.03 6.30
N LEU A 136 -7.78 3.99 6.38
CA LEU A 136 -7.09 3.61 7.61
C LEU A 136 -6.09 4.66 8.08
N LEU A 137 -5.43 5.36 7.16
CA LEU A 137 -4.55 6.48 7.48
C LEU A 137 -5.34 7.61 8.16
N LEU A 138 -6.50 7.97 7.61
CA LEU A 138 -7.38 8.98 8.23
C LEU A 138 -7.82 8.55 9.63
N ILE A 139 -8.16 7.27 9.82
CA ILE A 139 -8.51 6.72 11.13
C ILE A 139 -7.32 6.80 12.10
N GLY A 140 -6.10 6.45 11.65
CA GLY A 140 -4.89 6.55 12.48
C GLY A 140 -4.59 8.00 12.90
N LEU A 141 -4.74 8.96 11.99
CA LEU A 141 -4.58 10.39 12.28
C LEU A 141 -5.65 10.89 13.26
N LEU A 142 -6.90 10.46 13.10
CA LEU A 142 -7.98 10.76 14.05
C LEU A 142 -7.71 10.17 15.43
N ALA A 143 -7.19 8.94 15.50
CA ALA A 143 -6.81 8.31 16.77
C ALA A 143 -5.69 9.10 17.47
N ILE A 144 -4.67 9.54 16.74
CA ILE A 144 -3.59 10.39 17.27
C ILE A 144 -4.17 11.72 17.77
N ALA A 145 -5.02 12.38 16.98
CA ALA A 145 -5.65 13.63 17.38
C ALA A 145 -6.49 13.46 18.66
N SER A 146 -7.32 12.42 18.73
CA SER A 146 -8.13 12.10 19.91
C SER A 146 -7.27 11.88 21.17
N MET A 147 -6.14 11.15 21.05
CA MET A 147 -5.20 10.94 22.16
C MET A 147 -4.49 12.23 22.59
N VAL A 148 -4.14 13.10 21.65
CA VAL A 148 -3.42 14.35 21.95
C VAL A 148 -4.32 15.38 22.61
N PHE A 149 -5.58 15.48 22.17
CA PHE A 149 -6.53 16.45 22.72
C PHE A 149 -7.30 15.93 23.95
N ASP A 150 -7.09 14.67 24.36
CA ASP A 150 -7.89 13.98 25.39
C ASP A 150 -9.40 14.05 25.13
N VAL A 151 -9.79 14.28 23.87
CA VAL A 151 -11.18 14.29 23.44
C VAL A 151 -11.55 12.85 23.15
N GLN A 152 -12.28 12.21 24.05
CA GLN A 152 -13.00 10.97 23.77
C GLN A 152 -14.25 11.34 22.93
N PRO A 153 -14.29 11.03 21.62
CA PRO A 153 -15.48 11.32 20.80
C PRO A 153 -16.69 10.45 21.20
N PHE A 154 -16.47 9.40 22.00
CA PHE A 154 -17.49 8.54 22.57
C PHE A 154 -17.24 8.50 24.08
N GLY A 155 -17.70 9.53 24.78
CA GLY A 155 -17.85 9.53 26.23
C GLY A 155 -19.11 8.77 26.63
#